data_AF-A0A1Q9W054-F1
#
_entry.id   AF-A0A1Q9W054-F1
#
_cell.length_a   1.000
_cell.length_b   1.000
_cell.length_c   1.000
_cell.angle_alpha   90.00
_cell.angle_beta   90.00
_cell.angle_gamma   90.00
#
_symmetry.space_group_name_H-M   'P 1'
#
loop_
_entity.id
_entity.type
_entity.pdbx_description
1 polymer ?
#
loop_
_entity_poly.entity_id
_entity_poly.type
_entity_poly.pdbx_seq_one_letter_code
_entity_poly.pdbx_strand_id
1 'polypeptide(L)'
;MTDRGNVITLTPKNRKKPTPRGNRGGGSLAATLDQATDWINKYSVHLTEHEARVMALWAAHTWVSEAFYVTPRIIFSSATPQSGKTRQLELLENITCSPERTENDTPAVLFRSIEKGHEAGHPPTILFDETDAMFNGSGDGKQEELRGIANSGYKKGGRVRRCVGPDNELKVFHTFAPVAFAGIAGNMPDTITTRAVTVEMRKRKPGEAIEPYYIARAAEESAPIRQWFAEWADTPGLVESLEFKRPNLPPGVEDRPAEVWTALMVIAELAGEHWHGWASEACEYFVRRPSMEDRPKNVRLLDDIRTVMRDATAIRSVDLCSELRSLEDAEWSQMGDVGIRPHDLSRMLRPFGVAPAKVFQNGRTFRGYTINPTEQDGRAQVGLQDAWDRHLSPALPAEEGNIRNKRNDAGQDAPAPGSMAIQMEGRGGINVPALPEKGNAKTAGETGHIPDIPVIPVLADQNSSSVLNPAAADTINAMVHGDATPAGTIATQRGIDTETAREHLEQGVQAGQLKKVGKLYTRI
;
A
#
# COMPACT_ATOMS: atom_id res chain seq x y z
N MET A 1 37.59 58.07 -50.36
CA MET A 1 36.61 57.60 -51.36
C MET A 1 36.40 56.11 -51.11
N THR A 2 35.28 55.74 -50.52
CA THR A 2 34.61 54.43 -50.70
C THR A 2 33.24 54.49 -50.02
N ASP A 3 32.26 54.64 -50.89
CA ASP A 3 30.90 54.10 -50.93
C ASP A 3 30.13 53.70 -49.66
N ARG A 4 28.89 54.20 -49.56
CA ARG A 4 27.89 53.88 -48.54
C ARG A 4 26.86 52.90 -49.11
N GLY A 5 26.92 51.64 -48.68
CA GLY A 5 25.91 50.62 -48.98
C GLY A 5 24.82 50.52 -47.91
N ASN A 6 23.57 50.54 -48.36
CA ASN A 6 22.32 50.40 -47.59
C ASN A 6 22.28 49.15 -46.69
N VAL A 7 21.79 49.32 -45.45
CA VAL A 7 21.44 48.23 -44.53
C VAL A 7 19.95 47.93 -44.68
N ILE A 8 19.62 46.74 -45.20
CA ILE A 8 18.25 46.20 -45.18
C ILE A 8 18.15 45.26 -43.98
N THR A 9 17.32 45.62 -43.01
CA THR A 9 17.01 44.81 -41.84
C THR A 9 16.00 43.72 -42.23
N LEU A 10 16.44 42.47 -42.34
CA LEU A 10 15.57 41.31 -42.54
C LEU A 10 14.99 40.87 -41.19
N THR A 11 13.72 41.17 -40.94
CA THR A 11 12.94 40.56 -39.86
C THR A 11 12.78 39.05 -40.09
N PRO A 12 13.02 38.19 -39.08
CA PRO A 12 12.84 36.74 -39.24
C PRO A 12 11.35 36.40 -39.34
N LYS A 13 10.96 35.78 -40.46
CA LYS A 13 9.62 35.21 -40.67
C LYS A 13 9.35 34.12 -39.63
N ASN A 14 8.26 34.31 -38.90
CA ASN A 14 7.69 33.39 -37.92
C ASN A 14 7.34 32.04 -38.59
N ARG A 15 8.22 31.04 -38.49
CA ARG A 15 7.91 29.65 -38.87
C ARG A 15 7.10 29.03 -37.74
N LYS A 16 5.79 28.89 -37.96
CA LYS A 16 4.92 28.04 -37.11
C LYS A 16 5.57 26.65 -37.01
N LYS A 17 5.87 26.21 -35.78
CA LYS A 17 6.25 24.82 -35.50
C LYS A 17 5.13 23.88 -35.98
N PRO A 18 5.43 22.77 -36.65
CA PRO A 18 4.41 21.82 -37.05
C PRO A 18 3.82 21.17 -35.79
N THR A 19 2.56 21.47 -35.47
CA THR A 19 1.73 20.63 -34.61
C THR A 19 1.58 19.27 -35.29
N PRO A 20 1.86 18.14 -34.60
CA PRO A 20 1.64 16.82 -35.17
C PRO A 20 0.14 16.68 -35.46
N ARG A 21 -0.20 16.59 -36.76
CA ARG A 21 -1.57 16.33 -37.20
C ARG A 21 -1.88 14.87 -36.88
N GLY A 22 -2.97 14.69 -36.13
CA GLY A 22 -3.48 13.40 -35.69
C GLY A 22 -3.57 12.36 -36.81
N ASN A 23 -3.32 11.13 -36.39
CA ASN A 23 -3.28 9.92 -37.19
C ASN A 23 -4.54 9.80 -38.08
N ARG A 24 -4.35 9.58 -39.38
CA ARG A 24 -5.45 9.38 -40.35
C ARG A 24 -5.84 7.91 -40.34
N GLY A 25 -6.74 7.51 -39.44
CA GLY A 25 -7.34 6.17 -39.43
C GLY A 25 -8.14 5.80 -38.17
N GLY A 26 -7.75 6.30 -37.00
CA GLY A 26 -8.44 6.09 -35.71
C GLY A 26 -8.74 7.43 -35.02
N GLY A 27 -9.55 7.43 -33.95
CA GLY A 27 -9.98 8.63 -33.22
C GLY A 27 -8.84 9.51 -32.67
N SER A 28 -9.16 10.64 -32.04
CA SER A 28 -8.16 11.46 -31.33
C SER A 28 -7.76 10.83 -29.99
N LEU A 29 -6.64 11.26 -29.39
CA LEU A 29 -6.26 10.85 -28.03
C LEU A 29 -7.40 11.11 -27.02
N ALA A 30 -8.06 12.26 -27.12
CA ALA A 30 -9.23 12.59 -26.30
C ALA A 30 -10.33 11.53 -26.43
N ALA A 31 -10.73 11.20 -27.65
CA ALA A 31 -11.80 10.25 -27.90
C ALA A 31 -11.44 8.84 -27.40
N THR A 32 -10.18 8.43 -27.52
CA THR A 32 -9.73 7.13 -27.00
C THR A 32 -9.68 7.12 -25.47
N LEU A 33 -9.27 8.22 -24.82
CA LEU A 33 -9.32 8.33 -23.37
C LEU A 33 -10.77 8.38 -22.84
N ASP A 34 -11.70 8.99 -23.57
CA ASP A 34 -13.14 8.97 -23.26
C ASP A 34 -13.66 7.52 -23.34
N GLN A 35 -13.36 6.80 -24.44
CA GLN A 35 -13.71 5.39 -24.60
C GLN A 35 -13.12 4.51 -23.48
N ALA A 36 -11.87 4.72 -23.11
CA ALA A 36 -11.23 4.02 -22.01
C ALA A 36 -11.94 4.30 -20.67
N THR A 37 -12.31 5.55 -20.41
CA THR A 37 -13.02 5.96 -19.18
C THR A 37 -14.40 5.33 -19.11
N ASP A 38 -15.16 5.37 -20.21
CA ASP A 38 -16.49 4.77 -20.30
C ASP A 38 -16.43 3.24 -20.15
N TRP A 39 -15.46 2.60 -20.80
CA TRP A 39 -15.24 1.16 -20.70
C TRP A 39 -14.82 0.73 -19.28
N ILE A 40 -13.98 1.50 -18.59
CA ILE A 40 -13.63 1.26 -17.19
C ILE A 40 -14.88 1.37 -16.28
N ASN A 41 -15.67 2.44 -16.45
CA ASN A 41 -16.89 2.67 -15.66
C ASN A 41 -18.00 1.65 -15.92
N LYS A 42 -18.00 1.01 -17.09
CA LYS A 42 -18.92 -0.09 -17.40
C LYS A 42 -18.73 -1.30 -16.47
N TYR A 43 -17.50 -1.55 -16.01
CA TYR A 43 -17.13 -2.73 -15.22
C TYR A 43 -16.74 -2.43 -13.77
N SER A 44 -16.62 -1.16 -13.39
CA SER A 44 -16.24 -0.76 -12.04
C SER A 44 -16.94 0.53 -11.60
N VAL A 45 -17.26 0.61 -10.30
CA VAL A 45 -17.84 1.81 -9.69
C VAL A 45 -16.74 2.57 -8.97
N HIS A 46 -16.65 3.87 -9.26
CA HIS A 46 -15.67 4.78 -8.67
C HIS A 46 -16.35 5.73 -7.70
N LEU A 47 -15.59 6.24 -6.72
CA LEU A 47 -16.11 7.18 -5.73
C LEU A 47 -16.35 8.57 -6.33
N THR A 48 -15.57 8.94 -7.33
CA THR A 48 -15.71 10.17 -8.10
C THR A 48 -15.50 9.89 -9.59
N GLU A 49 -15.59 10.92 -10.41
CA GLU A 49 -15.26 10.85 -11.84
C GLU A 49 -13.75 10.82 -12.10
N HIS A 50 -12.93 11.20 -11.11
CA HIS A 50 -11.48 11.34 -11.27
C HIS A 50 -10.76 10.00 -11.38
N GLU A 51 -11.22 8.95 -10.68
CA GLU A 51 -10.51 7.67 -10.61
C GLU A 51 -10.41 7.00 -11.99
N ALA A 52 -11.53 6.87 -12.72
CA ALA A 52 -11.54 6.24 -14.05
C ALA A 52 -10.72 7.03 -15.08
N ARG A 53 -10.78 8.38 -15.02
CA ARG A 53 -10.00 9.26 -15.90
C ARG A 53 -8.50 9.13 -15.63
N VAL A 54 -8.09 9.06 -14.37
CA VAL A 54 -6.68 8.81 -14.00
C VAL A 54 -6.23 7.45 -14.48
N MET A 55 -7.05 6.40 -14.35
CA MET A 55 -6.74 5.09 -14.89
C MET A 55 -6.54 5.12 -16.42
N ALA A 56 -7.39 5.85 -17.16
CA ALA A 56 -7.25 6.01 -18.61
C ALA A 56 -5.95 6.76 -18.98
N LEU A 57 -5.64 7.88 -18.30
CA LEU A 57 -4.39 8.62 -18.50
C LEU A 57 -3.16 7.76 -18.15
N TRP A 58 -3.25 6.99 -17.07
CA TRP A 58 -2.18 6.10 -16.64
C TRP A 58 -1.96 4.96 -17.65
N ALA A 59 -3.04 4.38 -18.19
CA ALA A 59 -2.97 3.40 -19.24
C ALA A 59 -2.27 3.96 -20.48
N ALA A 60 -2.67 5.13 -20.98
CA ALA A 60 -1.98 5.81 -22.08
C ALA A 60 -0.50 6.08 -21.76
N HIS A 61 -0.20 6.53 -20.53
CA HIS A 61 1.17 6.75 -20.07
C HIS A 61 2.05 5.50 -20.20
N THR A 62 1.53 4.30 -19.92
CA THR A 62 2.34 3.07 -20.00
C THR A 62 2.96 2.85 -21.39
N TRP A 63 2.27 3.27 -22.45
CA TRP A 63 2.73 3.14 -23.84
C TRP A 63 3.84 4.12 -24.23
N VAL A 64 3.97 5.23 -23.50
CA VAL A 64 4.98 6.27 -23.76
C VAL A 64 5.84 6.55 -22.52
N SER A 65 5.91 5.61 -21.59
CA SER A 65 6.51 5.81 -20.26
C SER A 65 8.00 6.18 -20.33
N GLU A 66 8.70 5.71 -21.36
CA GLU A 66 10.11 6.02 -21.60
C GLU A 66 10.37 7.49 -21.95
N ALA A 67 9.36 8.23 -22.40
CA ALA A 67 9.47 9.66 -22.63
C ALA A 67 9.63 10.45 -21.32
N PHE A 68 9.26 9.85 -20.19
CA PHE A 68 9.22 10.53 -18.91
C PHE A 68 10.36 10.09 -17.99
N TYR A 69 10.88 11.04 -17.22
CA TYR A 69 11.84 10.73 -16.16
C TYR A 69 11.18 9.97 -15.00
N VAL A 70 9.88 10.16 -14.78
CA VAL A 70 9.12 9.53 -13.70
C VAL A 70 7.93 8.76 -14.28
N THR A 71 7.73 7.54 -13.80
CA THR A 71 6.52 6.74 -14.05
C THR A 71 5.68 6.70 -12.76
N PRO A 72 4.47 7.29 -12.74
CA PRO A 72 3.63 7.29 -11.55
C PRO A 72 3.23 5.86 -11.17
N ARG A 73 3.24 5.56 -9.87
CA ARG A 73 2.60 4.34 -9.36
C ARG A 73 1.08 4.57 -9.28
N ILE A 74 0.30 3.51 -9.40
CA ILE A 74 -1.13 3.55 -9.03
C ILE A 74 -1.39 2.52 -7.94
N ILE A 75 -2.13 2.89 -6.91
CA ILE A 75 -2.48 1.99 -5.80
C ILE A 75 -4.00 1.92 -5.71
N PHE A 76 -4.57 0.74 -5.85
CA PHE A 76 -5.96 0.45 -5.49
C PHE A 76 -6.00 -0.04 -4.05
N SER A 77 -6.56 0.78 -3.16
CA SER A 77 -6.58 0.54 -1.73
C SER A 77 -8.01 0.45 -1.21
N SER A 78 -8.27 -0.42 -0.25
CA SER A 78 -9.59 -0.48 0.42
C SER A 78 -9.46 -1.01 1.84
N ALA A 79 -10.35 -0.57 2.73
CA ALA A 79 -10.43 -1.08 4.09
C ALA A 79 -10.90 -2.55 4.18
N THR A 80 -11.62 -3.07 3.17
CA THR A 80 -12.21 -4.42 3.21
C THR A 80 -11.89 -5.24 1.95
N PRO A 81 -11.83 -6.58 2.06
CA PRO A 81 -11.87 -7.46 0.90
C PRO A 81 -13.12 -7.24 0.03
N GLN A 82 -13.10 -7.76 -1.21
CA GLN A 82 -14.24 -7.74 -2.15
C GLN A 82 -14.73 -6.33 -2.54
N SER A 83 -13.82 -5.36 -2.56
CA SER A 83 -14.06 -3.98 -2.99
C SER A 83 -13.80 -3.74 -4.49
N GLY A 84 -13.41 -4.77 -5.25
CA GLY A 84 -13.14 -4.66 -6.68
C GLY A 84 -11.70 -4.27 -7.05
N LYS A 85 -10.71 -4.37 -6.16
CA LYS A 85 -9.31 -4.02 -6.47
C LYS A 85 -8.71 -4.86 -7.60
N THR A 86 -8.85 -6.20 -7.52
CA THR A 86 -8.45 -7.12 -8.60
C THR A 86 -9.10 -6.77 -9.93
N ARG A 87 -10.39 -6.37 -9.91
CA ARG A 87 -11.10 -5.92 -11.12
C ARG A 87 -10.40 -4.73 -11.78
N GLN A 88 -9.83 -3.80 -11.01
CA GLN A 88 -9.10 -2.66 -11.58
C GLN A 88 -7.81 -3.11 -12.29
N LEU A 89 -7.09 -4.08 -11.73
CA LEU A 89 -5.92 -4.66 -12.40
C LEU A 89 -6.32 -5.41 -13.68
N GLU A 90 -7.40 -6.19 -13.64
CA GLU A 90 -7.95 -6.88 -14.83
C GLU A 90 -8.34 -5.88 -15.92
N LEU A 91 -8.90 -4.72 -15.56
CA LEU A 91 -9.21 -3.67 -16.53
C LEU A 91 -7.94 -3.04 -17.12
N LEU A 92 -6.95 -2.70 -16.28
CA LEU A 92 -5.68 -2.15 -16.76
C LEU A 92 -4.92 -3.12 -17.66
N GLU A 93 -4.90 -4.41 -17.33
CA GLU A 93 -4.28 -5.49 -18.13
C GLU A 93 -4.77 -5.48 -19.58
N ASN A 94 -5.99 -5.05 -19.85
CA ASN A 94 -6.57 -5.03 -21.19
C ASN A 94 -6.14 -3.81 -22.04
N ILE A 95 -5.64 -2.72 -21.44
CA ILE A 95 -5.40 -1.45 -22.14
C ILE A 95 -4.00 -0.86 -21.92
N THR A 96 -3.19 -1.43 -21.04
CA THR A 96 -1.79 -1.00 -20.81
C THR A 96 -0.79 -1.67 -21.75
N CYS A 97 0.38 -1.06 -21.90
CA CYS A 97 1.49 -1.60 -22.66
C CYS A 97 2.15 -2.78 -21.93
N SER A 98 2.31 -3.91 -22.64
CA SER A 98 3.00 -5.12 -22.15
C SER A 98 2.69 -5.48 -20.68
N PRO A 99 1.42 -5.73 -20.34
CA PRO A 99 0.99 -6.00 -18.97
C PRO A 99 1.56 -7.34 -18.48
N GLU A 100 2.01 -7.36 -17.24
CA GLU A 100 2.38 -8.57 -16.50
C GLU A 100 1.71 -8.54 -15.13
N ARG A 101 0.62 -9.30 -14.99
CA ARG A 101 -0.09 -9.45 -13.73
C ARG A 101 0.58 -10.51 -12.87
N THR A 102 0.75 -10.20 -11.59
CA THR A 102 1.45 -11.07 -10.66
C THR A 102 0.90 -10.95 -9.24
N GLU A 103 0.87 -12.08 -8.52
CA GLU A 103 0.41 -12.18 -7.13
C GLU A 103 1.58 -12.45 -6.18
N ASN A 104 2.57 -13.24 -6.62
CA ASN A 104 3.61 -13.77 -5.73
C ASN A 104 5.01 -13.89 -6.37
N ASP A 105 5.24 -13.25 -7.52
CA ASP A 105 6.53 -13.36 -8.22
C ASP A 105 7.72 -13.03 -7.33
N THR A 106 8.82 -13.72 -7.60
CA THR A 106 10.08 -13.44 -6.91
C THR A 106 10.72 -12.17 -7.47
N PRO A 107 11.50 -11.43 -6.66
CA PRO A 107 12.30 -10.30 -7.16
C PRO A 107 13.14 -10.67 -8.38
N ALA A 108 13.71 -11.88 -8.40
CA ALA A 108 14.53 -12.37 -9.51
C ALA A 108 13.76 -12.50 -10.83
N VAL A 109 12.49 -12.92 -10.78
CA VAL A 109 11.62 -12.98 -11.98
C VAL A 109 11.35 -11.57 -12.48
N LEU A 110 10.98 -10.65 -11.59
CA LEU A 110 10.69 -9.26 -11.93
C LEU A 110 11.90 -8.53 -12.53
N PHE A 111 13.10 -8.68 -11.95
CA PHE A 111 14.32 -8.09 -12.52
C PHE A 111 14.59 -8.56 -13.95
N ARG A 112 14.36 -9.86 -14.23
CA ARG A 112 14.56 -10.43 -15.56
C ARG A 112 13.49 -10.00 -16.55
N SER A 113 12.24 -9.93 -16.10
CA SER A 113 11.12 -9.44 -16.89
C SER A 113 11.34 -7.98 -17.31
N ILE A 114 11.66 -7.11 -16.35
CA ILE A 114 11.94 -5.70 -16.61
C ILE A 114 13.11 -5.55 -17.58
N GLU A 115 14.23 -6.25 -17.34
CA GLU A 115 15.39 -6.21 -18.23
C GLU A 115 15.02 -6.63 -19.67
N LYS A 116 14.25 -7.72 -19.82
CA LYS A 116 13.82 -8.19 -21.13
C LYS A 116 12.91 -7.17 -21.84
N GLY A 117 12.06 -6.45 -21.11
CA GLY A 117 11.27 -5.35 -21.67
C GLY A 117 12.15 -4.21 -22.17
N HIS A 118 13.12 -3.77 -21.36
CA HIS A 118 14.10 -2.76 -21.79
C HIS A 118 14.88 -3.21 -23.05
N GLU A 119 15.27 -4.48 -23.13
CA GLU A 119 15.90 -5.07 -24.33
C GLU A 119 14.96 -5.07 -25.55
N ALA A 120 13.65 -5.22 -25.34
CA ALA A 120 12.61 -5.18 -26.37
C ALA A 120 12.19 -3.75 -26.76
N GLY A 121 12.71 -2.73 -26.09
CA GLY A 121 12.46 -1.32 -26.37
C GLY A 121 11.33 -0.68 -25.56
N HIS A 122 10.71 -1.37 -24.60
CA HIS A 122 9.82 -0.74 -23.63
C HIS A 122 9.73 -1.60 -22.35
N PRO A 123 9.74 -0.99 -21.15
CA PRO A 123 9.54 -1.75 -19.91
C PRO A 123 8.14 -2.40 -19.85
N PRO A 124 7.98 -3.53 -19.14
CA PRO A 124 6.67 -4.12 -18.90
C PRO A 124 5.85 -3.25 -17.93
N THR A 125 4.52 -3.36 -17.99
CA THR A 125 3.62 -2.80 -16.97
C THR A 125 3.33 -3.87 -15.93
N ILE A 126 3.89 -3.75 -14.73
CA ILE A 126 3.69 -4.76 -13.67
C ILE A 126 2.41 -4.45 -12.89
N LEU A 127 1.54 -5.44 -12.74
CA LEU A 127 0.26 -5.32 -12.02
C LEU A 127 0.27 -6.28 -10.83
N PHE A 128 0.60 -5.77 -9.64
CA PHE A 128 0.66 -6.57 -8.42
C PHE A 128 -0.71 -6.67 -7.75
N ASP A 129 -1.26 -7.89 -7.69
CA ASP A 129 -2.41 -8.20 -6.85
C ASP A 129 -1.96 -8.71 -5.47
N GLU A 130 -2.86 -8.69 -4.49
CA GLU A 130 -2.64 -9.18 -3.12
C GLU A 130 -1.38 -8.60 -2.43
N THR A 131 -1.10 -7.31 -2.66
CA THR A 131 0.12 -6.65 -2.17
C THR A 131 0.22 -6.57 -0.65
N ASP A 132 -0.88 -6.72 0.08
CA ASP A 132 -0.86 -6.90 1.53
C ASP A 132 -0.11 -8.17 1.94
N ALA A 133 -0.24 -9.30 1.23
CA ALA A 133 0.58 -10.48 1.48
C ALA A 133 2.06 -10.22 1.19
N MET A 134 2.36 -9.31 0.26
CA MET A 134 3.73 -8.95 -0.11
C MET A 134 4.41 -8.02 0.91
N PHE A 135 3.67 -7.14 1.58
CA PHE A 135 4.24 -6.08 2.44
C PHE A 135 3.88 -6.18 3.93
N ASN A 136 2.95 -7.05 4.35
CA ASN A 136 2.49 -7.17 5.75
C ASN A 136 3.36 -8.10 6.64
N GLY A 137 4.68 -8.13 6.41
CA GLY A 137 5.64 -9.01 7.12
C GLY A 137 6.76 -8.26 7.83
N SER A 138 7.35 -8.88 8.85
CA SER A 138 8.51 -8.31 9.56
C SER A 138 9.81 -8.60 8.78
N GLY A 139 10.18 -7.71 7.85
CA GLY A 139 11.57 -7.56 7.41
C GLY A 139 12.18 -8.74 6.64
N ASP A 140 11.37 -9.58 5.99
CA ASP A 140 11.88 -10.66 5.16
C ASP A 140 12.62 -10.08 3.94
N GLY A 141 13.79 -10.62 3.59
CA GLY A 141 14.66 -10.04 2.54
C GLY A 141 13.95 -9.83 1.20
N LYS A 142 12.99 -10.72 0.87
CA LYS A 142 12.16 -10.63 -0.34
C LYS A 142 11.33 -9.34 -0.40
N GLN A 143 10.75 -8.90 0.72
CA GLN A 143 9.87 -7.73 0.78
C GLN A 143 10.67 -6.43 0.56
N GLU A 144 11.85 -6.36 1.16
CA GLU A 144 12.78 -5.24 0.96
C GLU A 144 13.25 -5.15 -0.49
N GLU A 145 13.47 -6.28 -1.17
CA GLU A 145 13.80 -6.29 -2.59
C GLU A 145 12.66 -5.81 -3.47
N LEU A 146 11.41 -6.24 -3.21
CA LEU A 146 10.22 -5.79 -3.93
C LEU A 146 9.98 -4.29 -3.73
N ARG A 147 10.11 -3.82 -2.49
CA ARG A 147 10.07 -2.40 -2.15
C ARG A 147 11.18 -1.63 -2.85
N GLY A 148 12.37 -2.24 -2.98
CA GLY A 148 13.50 -1.71 -3.74
C GLY A 148 13.19 -1.55 -5.23
N ILE A 149 12.54 -2.54 -5.86
CA ILE A 149 12.06 -2.45 -7.26
C ILE A 149 11.06 -1.29 -7.39
N ALA A 150 10.04 -1.24 -6.54
CA ALA A 150 9.02 -0.20 -6.57
C ALA A 150 9.61 1.21 -6.40
N ASN A 151 10.54 1.38 -5.46
CA ASN A 151 11.13 2.68 -5.12
C ASN A 151 12.22 3.15 -6.07
N SER A 152 13.03 2.24 -6.62
CA SER A 152 14.07 2.60 -7.59
C SER A 152 13.49 2.73 -9.00
N GLY A 153 12.47 1.94 -9.32
CA GLY A 153 11.89 1.83 -10.64
C GLY A 153 10.90 2.91 -11.04
N TYR A 154 10.59 3.87 -10.16
CA TYR A 154 9.70 4.97 -10.53
C TYR A 154 10.45 6.08 -11.30
N LYS A 155 11.79 6.08 -11.28
CA LYS A 155 12.64 7.06 -11.98
C LYS A 155 13.48 6.39 -13.06
N LYS A 156 13.55 7.02 -14.24
CA LYS A 156 14.35 6.56 -15.37
C LYS A 156 15.82 6.49 -14.96
N GLY A 157 16.50 5.43 -15.38
CA GLY A 157 17.88 5.12 -14.95
C GLY A 157 17.97 4.33 -13.64
N GLY A 158 16.85 4.01 -12.99
CA GLY A 158 16.81 3.07 -11.87
C GLY A 158 17.44 1.74 -12.25
N ARG A 159 18.46 1.33 -11.48
CA ARG A 159 19.22 0.09 -11.68
C ARG A 159 19.56 -0.55 -10.35
N VAL A 160 19.63 -1.87 -10.35
CA VAL A 160 20.05 -2.68 -9.20
C VAL A 160 21.16 -3.64 -9.60
N ARG A 161 22.02 -4.01 -8.65
CA ARG A 161 23.02 -5.06 -8.82
C ARG A 161 22.58 -6.34 -8.12
N ARG A 162 22.73 -7.48 -8.80
CA ARG A 162 22.44 -8.81 -8.27
C ARG A 162 23.51 -9.80 -8.72
N CYS A 163 23.84 -10.73 -7.83
CA CYS A 163 24.64 -11.90 -8.19
C CYS A 163 23.75 -12.92 -8.91
N VAL A 164 24.21 -13.48 -10.02
CA VAL A 164 23.48 -14.47 -10.81
C VAL A 164 24.32 -15.72 -11.05
N GLY A 165 23.66 -16.88 -11.13
CA GLY A 165 24.33 -18.16 -11.41
C GLY A 165 25.14 -18.72 -10.24
N PRO A 166 25.71 -19.93 -10.41
CA PRO A 166 26.50 -20.60 -9.37
C PRO A 166 27.79 -19.85 -9.01
N ASP A 167 28.34 -19.10 -9.96
CA ASP A 167 29.58 -18.32 -9.77
C ASP A 167 29.34 -16.92 -9.17
N ASN A 168 28.09 -16.58 -8.83
CA ASN A 168 27.69 -15.29 -8.27
C ASN A 168 28.12 -14.08 -9.13
N GLU A 169 28.04 -14.20 -10.45
CA GLU A 169 28.43 -13.13 -11.37
C GLU A 169 27.59 -11.88 -11.13
N LEU A 170 28.25 -10.71 -11.08
CA LEU A 170 27.59 -9.44 -10.84
C LEU A 170 26.86 -8.98 -12.11
N LYS A 171 25.53 -9.00 -12.11
CA LYS A 171 24.69 -8.43 -13.17
C LYS A 171 23.97 -7.17 -12.69
N VAL A 172 23.88 -6.18 -13.59
CA VAL A 172 23.07 -4.97 -13.41
C VAL A 172 21.74 -5.17 -14.10
N PHE A 173 20.64 -4.88 -13.41
CA PHE A 173 19.28 -4.96 -13.95
C PHE A 173 18.62 -3.58 -13.90
N HIS A 174 17.86 -3.25 -14.93
CA HIS A 174 16.95 -2.11 -14.92
C HIS A 174 15.80 -2.36 -13.93
N THR A 175 15.31 -1.29 -13.33
CA THR A 175 14.12 -1.33 -12.47
C THR A 175 13.01 -0.41 -12.94
N PHE A 176 13.28 0.48 -13.90
CA PHE A 176 12.28 1.41 -14.42
C PHE A 176 11.15 0.68 -15.14
N ALA A 177 9.93 0.79 -14.63
CA ALA A 177 8.73 0.17 -15.20
C ALA A 177 7.49 0.83 -14.62
N PRO A 178 6.38 1.01 -15.35
CA PRO A 178 5.06 1.29 -14.76
C PRO A 178 4.64 0.17 -13.80
N VAL A 179 4.07 0.53 -12.66
CA VAL A 179 3.61 -0.45 -11.66
C VAL A 179 2.29 -0.02 -11.03
N ALA A 180 1.33 -0.94 -11.00
CA ALA A 180 0.09 -0.85 -10.24
C ALA A 180 0.09 -1.84 -9.07
N PHE A 181 -0.54 -1.45 -7.96
CA PHE A 181 -0.67 -2.27 -6.75
C PHE A 181 -2.15 -2.38 -6.35
N ALA A 182 -2.61 -3.56 -6.01
CA ALA A 182 -3.90 -3.78 -5.35
C ALA A 182 -3.64 -4.38 -3.96
N GLY A 183 -4.16 -3.75 -2.91
CA GLY A 183 -3.92 -4.20 -1.53
C GLY A 183 -4.92 -3.65 -0.52
N ILE A 184 -4.90 -4.22 0.68
CA ILE A 184 -5.67 -3.70 1.81
C ILE A 184 -5.00 -2.44 2.36
N ALA A 185 -5.81 -1.46 2.74
CA ALA A 185 -5.34 -0.19 3.32
C ALA A 185 -4.48 -0.44 4.58
N GLY A 186 -3.52 0.44 4.84
CA GLY A 186 -2.62 0.38 6.00
C GLY A 186 -1.37 -0.49 5.83
N ASN A 187 -1.30 -1.33 4.79
CA ASN A 187 -0.18 -2.26 4.57
C ASN A 187 0.86 -1.78 3.55
N MET A 188 0.58 -0.68 2.83
CA MET A 188 1.50 -0.15 1.82
C MET A 188 2.54 0.78 2.45
N PRO A 189 3.85 0.58 2.21
CA PRO A 189 4.88 1.48 2.74
C PRO A 189 4.75 2.92 2.25
N ASP A 190 4.99 3.90 3.13
CA ASP A 190 4.99 5.35 2.80
C ASP A 190 5.93 5.70 1.63
N THR A 191 7.02 4.94 1.49
CA THR A 191 7.95 5.13 0.37
C THR A 191 7.29 4.79 -0.98
N ILE A 192 6.35 3.87 -1.03
CA ILE A 192 5.60 3.58 -2.26
C ILE A 192 4.44 4.57 -2.42
N THR A 193 3.65 4.82 -1.37
CA THR A 193 2.45 5.69 -1.45
C THR A 193 2.79 7.11 -1.88
N THR A 194 3.89 7.68 -1.38
CA THR A 194 4.32 9.03 -1.78
C THR A 194 4.71 9.16 -3.25
N ARG A 195 4.90 8.04 -3.98
CA ARG A 195 5.22 7.98 -5.42
C ARG A 195 4.02 7.55 -6.26
N ALA A 196 2.83 7.47 -5.66
CA ALA A 196 1.64 6.88 -6.24
C ALA A 196 0.47 7.85 -6.31
N VAL A 197 -0.44 7.58 -7.25
CA VAL A 197 -1.83 8.03 -7.17
C VAL A 197 -2.65 6.92 -6.49
N THR A 198 -3.18 7.18 -5.30
CA THR A 198 -3.92 6.20 -4.52
C THR A 198 -5.43 6.32 -4.78
N VAL A 199 -5.99 5.30 -5.44
CA VAL A 199 -7.41 5.14 -5.72
C VAL A 199 -8.07 4.36 -4.57
N GLU A 200 -8.88 5.05 -3.78
CA GLU A 200 -9.68 4.43 -2.72
C GLU A 200 -10.87 3.67 -3.32
N MET A 201 -10.96 2.40 -3.00
CA MET A 201 -12.01 1.48 -3.42
C MET A 201 -12.92 1.17 -2.24
N ARG A 202 -14.24 1.13 -2.50
CA ARG A 202 -15.26 0.71 -1.52
C ARG A 202 -16.09 -0.42 -2.09
N LYS A 203 -16.64 -1.22 -1.20
CA LYS A 203 -17.63 -2.22 -1.60
C LYS A 203 -18.81 -1.50 -2.23
N ARG A 204 -19.17 -1.93 -3.44
CA ARG A 204 -20.31 -1.46 -4.19
C ARG A 204 -21.58 -1.49 -3.34
N LYS A 205 -22.37 -0.41 -3.37
CA LYS A 205 -23.68 -0.35 -2.70
C LYS A 205 -24.71 -1.19 -3.43
N PRO A 206 -25.74 -1.72 -2.74
CA PRO A 206 -26.93 -2.24 -3.39
C PRO A 206 -27.54 -1.16 -4.30
N GLY A 207 -27.73 -1.46 -5.59
CA GLY A 207 -28.31 -0.54 -6.58
C GLY A 207 -27.31 0.17 -7.50
N GLU A 208 -26.01 0.15 -7.18
CA GLU A 208 -24.99 0.56 -8.14
C GLU A 208 -24.85 -0.53 -9.21
N ALA A 209 -25.26 -0.22 -10.43
CA ALA A 209 -25.24 -1.15 -11.55
C ALA A 209 -23.87 -1.11 -12.24
N ILE A 210 -23.33 -2.29 -12.53
CA ILE A 210 -22.19 -2.49 -13.45
C ILE A 210 -22.54 -3.66 -14.35
N GLU A 211 -21.91 -3.73 -15.52
CA GLU A 211 -22.02 -4.92 -16.35
C GLU A 211 -21.24 -6.09 -15.76
N PRO A 212 -21.75 -7.33 -15.91
CA PRO A 212 -20.96 -8.52 -15.59
C PRO A 212 -19.69 -8.55 -16.44
N TYR A 213 -18.56 -8.76 -15.78
CA TYR A 213 -17.28 -8.87 -16.46
C TYR A 213 -17.05 -10.30 -16.95
N TYR A 214 -16.87 -10.44 -18.26
CA TYR A 214 -16.43 -11.68 -18.90
C TYR A 214 -15.13 -11.40 -19.63
N ILE A 215 -14.08 -12.18 -19.33
CA ILE A 215 -12.72 -11.93 -19.83
C ILE A 215 -12.68 -11.77 -21.35
N ALA A 216 -13.31 -12.69 -22.09
CA ALA A 216 -13.30 -12.63 -23.56
C ALA A 216 -14.00 -11.38 -24.11
N ARG A 217 -15.15 -11.00 -23.51
CA ARG A 217 -15.90 -9.81 -23.91
C ARG A 217 -15.14 -8.53 -23.57
N ALA A 218 -14.56 -8.47 -22.37
CA ALA A 218 -13.77 -7.32 -21.93
C ALA A 218 -12.58 -7.09 -22.88
N ALA A 219 -11.86 -8.16 -23.25
CA ALA A 219 -10.75 -8.09 -24.19
C ALA A 219 -11.16 -7.69 -25.61
N GLU A 220 -12.31 -8.19 -26.09
CA GLU A 220 -12.86 -7.79 -27.40
C GLU A 220 -13.25 -6.30 -27.40
N GLU A 221 -13.93 -5.84 -26.36
CA GLU A 221 -14.38 -4.45 -26.22
C GLU A 221 -13.21 -3.46 -26.03
N SER A 222 -12.14 -3.88 -25.36
CA SER A 222 -10.95 -3.04 -25.13
C SER A 222 -9.93 -3.08 -26.27
N ALA A 223 -10.00 -4.06 -27.18
CA ALA A 223 -9.04 -4.23 -28.26
C ALA A 223 -8.85 -2.97 -29.12
N PRO A 224 -9.91 -2.21 -29.51
CA PRO A 224 -9.74 -0.96 -30.25
C PRO A 224 -8.97 0.12 -29.47
N ILE A 225 -9.20 0.24 -28.16
CA ILE A 225 -8.49 1.18 -27.27
C ILE A 225 -7.00 0.80 -27.23
N ARG A 226 -6.72 -0.48 -27.00
CA ARG A 226 -5.35 -1.01 -26.92
C ARG A 226 -4.59 -0.83 -28.23
N GLN A 227 -5.22 -1.16 -29.35
CA GLN A 227 -4.63 -0.98 -30.68
C GLN A 227 -4.33 0.49 -30.95
N TRP A 228 -5.27 1.39 -30.63
CA TRP A 228 -5.07 2.81 -30.84
C TRP A 228 -3.90 3.36 -30.01
N PHE A 229 -3.79 2.97 -28.73
CA PHE A 229 -2.64 3.38 -27.91
C PHE A 229 -1.30 2.86 -28.45
N ALA A 230 -1.27 1.63 -28.97
CA ALA A 230 -0.08 1.08 -29.62
C ALA A 230 0.32 1.91 -30.84
N GLU A 231 -0.61 2.16 -31.77
CA GLU A 231 -0.37 2.97 -32.96
C GLU A 231 0.01 4.42 -32.63
N TRP A 232 -0.60 4.98 -31.58
CA TRP A 232 -0.27 6.32 -31.09
C TRP A 232 1.17 6.36 -30.56
N ALA A 233 1.57 5.39 -29.74
CA ALA A 233 2.94 5.32 -29.20
C ALA A 233 4.00 5.10 -30.28
N ASP A 234 3.67 4.38 -31.35
CA ASP A 234 4.53 4.17 -32.53
C ASP A 234 4.63 5.41 -33.45
N THR A 235 3.97 6.52 -33.12
CA THR A 235 4.05 7.76 -33.91
C THR A 235 5.50 8.29 -33.93
N PRO A 236 6.14 8.42 -35.11
CA PRO A 236 7.53 8.84 -35.19
C PRO A 236 7.78 10.21 -34.54
N GLY A 237 8.77 10.28 -33.64
CA GLY A 237 9.13 11.51 -32.94
C GLY A 237 8.23 11.86 -31.74
N LEU A 238 7.21 11.03 -31.42
CA LEU A 238 6.32 11.31 -30.30
C LEU A 238 7.09 11.29 -28.98
N VAL A 239 7.79 10.21 -28.66
CA VAL A 239 8.54 10.04 -27.41
C VAL A 239 9.52 11.19 -27.19
N GLU A 240 10.29 11.57 -28.20
CA GLU A 240 11.24 12.67 -28.15
C GLU A 240 10.54 14.03 -27.98
N SER A 241 9.34 14.20 -28.56
CA SER A 241 8.55 15.42 -28.39
C SER A 241 7.99 15.59 -26.98
N LEU A 242 7.88 14.52 -26.21
CA LEU A 242 7.34 14.51 -24.84
C LEU A 242 8.42 14.73 -23.78
N GLU A 243 9.66 14.31 -24.01
CA GLU A 243 10.77 14.34 -23.03
C GLU A 243 11.01 15.72 -22.39
N PHE A 244 10.85 16.79 -23.17
CA PHE A 244 11.08 18.16 -22.71
C PHE A 244 9.80 18.93 -22.35
N LYS A 245 8.62 18.30 -22.41
CA LYS A 245 7.37 18.96 -22.02
C LYS A 245 7.34 19.17 -20.51
N ARG A 246 6.83 20.34 -20.13
CA ARG A 246 6.57 20.73 -18.74
C ARG A 246 5.13 21.21 -18.70
N PRO A 247 4.23 20.48 -18.03
CA PRO A 247 2.82 20.84 -17.99
C PRO A 247 2.60 21.98 -16.99
N ASN A 248 1.46 22.65 -17.12
CA ASN A 248 0.98 23.52 -16.05
C ASN A 248 0.36 22.66 -14.95
N LEU A 249 0.98 22.64 -13.77
CA LEU A 249 0.46 21.95 -12.60
C LEU A 249 -0.44 22.86 -11.77
N PRO A 250 -1.45 22.32 -11.05
CA PRO A 250 -2.27 23.11 -10.14
C PRO A 250 -1.46 23.79 -9.03
N PRO A 251 -1.89 24.95 -8.51
CA PRO A 251 -1.22 25.63 -7.40
C PRO A 251 -1.06 24.74 -6.16
N GLY A 252 0.16 24.71 -5.60
CA GLY A 252 0.51 23.91 -4.42
C GLY A 252 0.90 22.46 -4.73
N VAL A 253 0.90 22.04 -6.00
CA VAL A 253 1.43 20.74 -6.42
C VAL A 253 2.93 20.88 -6.68
N GLU A 254 3.73 20.60 -5.64
CA GLU A 254 5.18 20.76 -5.65
C GLU A 254 5.89 19.42 -5.35
N ASP A 255 7.22 19.42 -5.41
CA ASP A 255 8.07 18.27 -5.08
C ASP A 255 7.60 16.93 -5.67
N ARG A 256 7.31 15.94 -4.82
CA ARG A 256 6.99 14.59 -5.25
C ARG A 256 5.62 14.47 -5.92
N PRO A 257 4.55 15.11 -5.42
CA PRO A 257 3.31 15.26 -6.18
C PRO A 257 3.54 15.79 -7.60
N ALA A 258 4.36 16.82 -7.77
CA ALA A 258 4.68 17.36 -9.10
C ALA A 258 5.38 16.33 -9.99
N GLU A 259 6.36 15.59 -9.45
CA GLU A 259 7.04 14.50 -10.16
C GLU A 259 6.06 13.42 -10.64
N VAL A 260 5.14 12.97 -9.77
CA VAL A 260 4.15 11.92 -10.06
C VAL A 260 3.15 12.37 -11.13
N TRP A 261 2.63 13.59 -11.01
CA TRP A 261 1.57 14.08 -11.89
C TRP A 261 2.04 14.60 -13.24
N THR A 262 3.34 14.94 -13.38
CA THR A 262 3.88 15.51 -14.61
C THR A 262 3.52 14.70 -15.86
N ALA A 263 3.70 13.37 -15.83
CA ALA A 263 3.47 12.54 -17.00
C ALA A 263 1.99 12.51 -17.41
N LEU A 264 1.08 12.36 -16.44
CA LEU A 264 -0.36 12.33 -16.68
C LEU A 264 -0.87 13.68 -17.22
N MET A 265 -0.35 14.78 -16.67
CA MET A 265 -0.71 16.13 -17.08
C MET A 265 -0.23 16.45 -18.51
N VAL A 266 0.97 16.01 -18.90
CA VAL A 266 1.47 16.16 -20.28
C VAL A 266 0.58 15.43 -21.27
N ILE A 267 0.13 14.21 -20.93
CA ILE A 267 -0.76 13.42 -21.79
C ILE A 267 -2.13 14.07 -21.89
N ALA A 268 -2.66 14.59 -20.76
CA ALA A 268 -3.91 15.32 -20.74
C ALA A 268 -3.86 16.59 -21.60
N GLU A 269 -2.76 17.35 -21.58
CA GLU A 269 -2.56 18.51 -22.46
C GLU A 269 -2.55 18.13 -23.95
N LEU A 270 -1.99 16.98 -24.31
CA LEU A 270 -2.03 16.47 -25.69
C LEU A 270 -3.43 16.07 -26.13
N ALA A 271 -4.24 15.57 -25.19
CA ALA A 271 -5.63 15.23 -25.43
C ALA A 271 -6.52 16.49 -25.58
N GLY A 272 -6.07 17.64 -25.06
CA GLY A 272 -6.71 18.94 -25.26
C GLY A 272 -7.30 19.53 -23.98
N GLU A 273 -7.94 20.69 -24.10
CA GLU A 273 -8.31 21.53 -22.95
C GLU A 273 -9.24 20.83 -21.96
N HIS A 274 -10.20 20.03 -22.42
CA HIS A 274 -11.12 19.29 -21.54
C HIS A 274 -10.39 18.25 -20.67
N TRP A 275 -9.52 17.46 -21.30
CA TRP A 275 -8.73 16.46 -20.60
C TRP A 275 -7.73 17.09 -19.65
N HIS A 276 -7.10 18.20 -20.04
CA HIS A 276 -6.25 18.99 -19.15
C HIS A 276 -7.03 19.47 -17.92
N GLY A 277 -8.23 20.04 -18.10
CA GLY A 277 -9.10 20.47 -17.00
C GLY A 277 -9.45 19.33 -16.04
N TRP A 278 -9.91 18.19 -16.57
CA TRP A 278 -10.21 17.02 -15.74
C TRP A 278 -8.99 16.45 -15.03
N ALA A 279 -7.81 16.47 -15.66
CA ALA A 279 -6.57 16.03 -15.05
C ALA A 279 -6.11 16.99 -13.95
N SER A 280 -6.30 18.30 -14.11
CA SER A 280 -6.06 19.30 -13.07
C SER A 280 -6.97 19.07 -11.86
N GLU A 281 -8.27 18.88 -12.07
CA GLU A 281 -9.23 18.58 -11.01
C GLU A 281 -8.88 17.27 -10.29
N ALA A 282 -8.55 16.23 -11.04
CA ALA A 282 -8.10 14.95 -10.47
C ALA A 282 -6.80 15.12 -9.67
N CYS A 283 -5.82 15.88 -10.19
CA CYS A 283 -4.57 16.16 -9.50
C CYS A 283 -4.82 16.84 -8.15
N GLU A 284 -5.65 17.90 -8.13
CA GLU A 284 -6.02 18.56 -6.89
C GLU A 284 -6.74 17.62 -5.93
N TYR A 285 -7.67 16.82 -6.41
CA TYR A 285 -8.40 15.84 -5.61
C TYR A 285 -7.46 14.82 -4.96
N PHE A 286 -6.59 14.16 -5.71
CA PHE A 286 -5.70 13.12 -5.18
C PHE A 286 -4.54 13.68 -4.33
N VAL A 287 -4.07 14.90 -4.61
CA VAL A 287 -2.98 15.53 -3.83
C VAL A 287 -3.51 16.13 -2.53
N ARG A 288 -4.70 16.74 -2.52
CA ARG A 288 -5.27 17.41 -1.34
C ARG A 288 -6.07 16.49 -0.44
N ARG A 289 -6.54 15.34 -0.93
CA ARG A 289 -7.31 14.40 -0.11
C ARG A 289 -6.33 13.58 0.74
N PRO A 290 -6.28 13.77 2.07
CA PRO A 290 -5.61 12.79 2.92
C PRO A 290 -6.34 11.47 2.73
N SER A 291 -5.65 10.36 2.40
CA SER A 291 -6.33 9.06 2.46
C SER A 291 -6.91 8.86 3.87
N MET A 292 -7.94 8.02 3.95
CA MET A 292 -8.65 7.71 5.19
C MET A 292 -7.72 7.17 6.30
N GLU A 293 -6.44 6.86 6.00
CA GLU A 293 -5.44 6.34 6.94
C GLU A 293 -4.09 7.11 6.94
N ASP A 294 -3.97 8.24 6.22
CA ASP A 294 -2.70 8.74 5.66
C ASP A 294 -1.81 9.65 6.52
N ARG A 295 -2.07 9.85 7.81
CA ARG A 295 -1.04 10.45 8.66
C ARG A 295 -0.18 9.35 9.25
N PRO A 296 1.13 9.30 8.92
CA PRO A 296 2.07 8.43 9.62
C PRO A 296 1.86 8.56 11.12
N LYS A 297 1.94 7.45 11.86
CA LYS A 297 1.62 7.40 13.29
C LYS A 297 2.34 8.51 14.10
N ASN A 298 3.56 8.86 13.72
CA ASN A 298 4.32 9.98 14.29
C ASN A 298 3.78 11.38 13.94
N VAL A 299 3.17 11.58 12.75
CA VAL A 299 2.49 12.83 12.38
C VAL A 299 1.11 12.95 13.04
N ARG A 300 0.36 11.84 13.18
CA ARG A 300 -0.84 11.82 14.03
C ARG A 300 -0.51 12.19 15.47
N LEU A 301 0.58 11.62 15.99
CA LEU A 301 1.10 11.97 17.31
C LEU A 301 1.41 13.48 17.42
N LEU A 302 2.03 14.09 16.41
CA LEU A 302 2.28 15.54 16.45
C LEU A 302 0.99 16.37 16.52
N ASP A 303 -0.05 15.97 15.80
CA ASP A 303 -1.35 16.66 15.81
C ASP A 303 -2.09 16.49 17.15
N ASP A 304 -2.04 15.28 17.72
CA ASP A 304 -2.61 15.01 19.03
C ASP A 304 -1.82 15.71 20.15
N ILE A 305 -0.48 15.79 20.03
CA ILE A 305 0.35 16.60 20.94
C ILE A 305 -0.05 18.08 20.83
N ARG A 306 -0.31 18.61 19.63
CA ARG A 306 -0.80 19.99 19.46
C ARG A 306 -2.13 20.20 20.20
N THR A 307 -3.03 19.24 20.09
CA THR A 307 -4.34 19.23 20.78
C THR A 307 -4.19 19.19 22.30
N VAL A 308 -3.25 18.38 22.82
CA VAL A 308 -2.96 18.28 24.26
C VAL A 308 -2.25 19.53 24.79
N MET A 309 -1.30 20.07 24.02
CA MET A 309 -0.51 21.24 24.43
C MET A 309 -1.39 22.48 24.58
N ARG A 310 -2.41 22.68 23.74
CA ARG A 310 -3.27 23.88 23.77
C ARG A 310 -2.39 25.15 23.78
N ASP A 311 -2.51 25.96 24.83
CA ASP A 311 -1.72 27.19 25.03
C ASP A 311 -0.47 26.99 25.92
N ALA A 312 -0.16 25.75 26.33
CA ALA A 312 0.98 25.46 27.18
C ALA A 312 2.30 25.61 26.41
N THR A 313 3.27 26.28 27.03
CA THR A 313 4.61 26.46 26.42
C THR A 313 5.58 25.31 26.71
N ALA A 314 5.25 24.46 27.68
CA ALA A 314 5.98 23.24 28.00
C ALA A 314 5.08 22.23 28.73
N ILE A 315 5.42 20.94 28.61
CA ILE A 315 4.69 19.85 29.30
C ILE A 315 5.66 18.77 29.78
N ARG A 316 5.41 18.19 30.97
CA ARG A 316 6.17 17.03 31.46
C ARG A 316 5.90 15.82 30.56
N SER A 317 6.92 15.01 30.27
CA SER A 317 6.74 13.83 29.41
C SER A 317 5.69 12.84 29.96
N VAL A 318 5.59 12.74 31.29
CA VAL A 318 4.60 11.87 31.96
C VAL A 318 3.18 12.40 31.80
N ASP A 319 2.99 13.72 31.98
CA ASP A 319 1.69 14.37 31.83
C ASP A 319 1.24 14.29 30.37
N LEU A 320 2.15 14.55 29.42
CA LEU A 320 1.85 14.42 27.99
C LEU A 320 1.38 13.01 27.62
N CYS A 321 2.04 11.96 28.12
CA CYS A 321 1.56 10.60 27.91
C CYS A 321 0.18 10.36 28.53
N SER A 322 -0.09 10.92 29.72
CA SER A 322 -1.38 10.75 30.40
C SER A 322 -2.52 11.39 29.63
N GLU A 323 -2.33 12.62 29.16
CA GLU A 323 -3.31 13.36 28.37
C GLU A 323 -3.54 12.68 27.02
N LEU A 324 -2.48 12.24 26.34
CA LEU A 324 -2.61 11.51 25.07
C LEU A 324 -3.42 10.21 25.21
N ARG A 325 -3.24 9.46 26.30
CA ARG A 325 -4.04 8.25 26.57
C ARG A 325 -5.51 8.55 26.89
N SER A 326 -5.83 9.79 27.24
CA SER A 326 -7.18 10.22 27.61
C SER A 326 -7.99 10.74 26.41
N LEU A 327 -7.39 10.80 25.21
CA LEU A 327 -8.08 11.16 23.97
C LEU A 327 -8.97 9.99 23.51
N GLU A 328 -10.28 10.22 23.44
CA GLU A 328 -11.30 9.19 23.16
C GLU A 328 -11.13 8.52 21.79
N ASP A 329 -10.71 9.29 20.78
CA ASP A 329 -10.56 8.83 19.39
C ASP A 329 -9.10 8.47 19.01
N ALA A 330 -8.17 8.48 19.97
CA ALA A 330 -6.74 8.26 19.68
C ALA A 330 -6.23 6.88 20.08
N GLU A 331 -5.26 6.36 19.32
CA GLU A 331 -4.70 5.01 19.51
C GLU A 331 -3.71 4.88 20.69
N TRP A 332 -3.43 5.98 21.41
CA TRP A 332 -2.33 6.05 22.38
C TRP A 332 -2.57 5.21 23.64
N SER A 333 -3.82 5.01 24.03
CA SER A 333 -4.20 4.14 25.16
C SER A 333 -3.97 2.66 24.87
N GLN A 334 -4.03 2.27 23.59
CA GLN A 334 -3.94 0.88 23.12
C GLN A 334 -2.50 0.47 22.75
N MET A 335 -1.52 1.36 22.93
CA MET A 335 -0.14 1.11 22.56
C MET A 335 0.59 0.23 23.59
N GLY A 336 0.70 -1.07 23.31
CA GLY A 336 1.27 -2.04 24.24
C GLY A 336 0.39 -2.24 25.48
N ASP A 337 0.92 -2.90 26.52
CA ASP A 337 0.10 -3.29 27.69
C ASP A 337 -0.35 -2.11 28.56
N VAL A 338 0.28 -0.94 28.44
CA VAL A 338 0.12 0.21 29.36
C VAL A 338 -0.15 1.53 28.63
N GLY A 339 -0.35 1.49 27.31
CA GLY A 339 -0.44 2.68 26.45
C GLY A 339 0.92 3.38 26.24
N ILE A 340 0.90 4.50 25.53
CA ILE A 340 2.11 5.24 25.15
C ILE A 340 2.94 5.68 26.37
N ARG A 341 4.25 5.49 26.32
CA ARG A 341 5.20 5.85 27.40
C ARG A 341 6.20 6.92 26.96
N PRO A 342 6.91 7.58 27.90
CA PRO A 342 7.89 8.62 27.56
C PRO A 342 9.00 8.15 26.61
N HIS A 343 9.39 6.87 26.68
CA HIS A 343 10.36 6.30 25.73
C HIS A 343 9.79 6.24 24.29
N ASP A 344 8.52 5.88 24.14
CA ASP A 344 7.83 5.83 22.87
C ASP A 344 7.70 7.22 22.25
N LEU A 345 7.33 8.23 23.04
CA LEU A 345 7.32 9.64 22.61
C LEU A 345 8.69 10.08 22.11
N SER A 346 9.75 9.84 22.87
CA SER A 346 11.10 10.23 22.46
C SER A 346 11.55 9.54 21.17
N ARG A 347 11.16 8.28 20.94
CA ARG A 347 11.48 7.54 19.71
C ARG A 347 10.70 8.07 18.52
N MET A 348 9.41 8.35 18.69
CA MET A 348 8.52 8.82 17.63
C MET A 348 8.74 10.29 17.24
N LEU A 349 9.21 11.13 18.17
CA LEU A 349 9.45 12.55 17.95
C LEU A 349 10.87 12.88 17.45
N ARG A 350 11.83 11.96 17.65
CA ARG A 350 13.22 12.12 17.21
C ARG A 350 13.38 12.45 15.71
N PRO A 351 12.60 11.85 14.77
CA PRO A 351 12.70 12.20 13.35
C PRO A 351 12.37 13.66 13.04
N PHE A 352 11.60 14.34 13.89
CA PHE A 352 11.23 15.75 13.75
C PHE A 352 12.24 16.70 14.43
N GLY A 353 13.37 16.18 14.94
CA GLY A 353 14.33 16.97 15.71
C GLY A 353 13.83 17.37 17.11
N VAL A 354 12.74 16.78 17.59
CA VAL A 354 12.14 17.06 18.89
C VAL A 354 12.53 15.98 19.90
N ALA A 355 13.02 16.41 21.07
CA ALA A 355 13.41 15.54 22.16
C ALA A 355 12.95 16.10 23.52
N PRO A 356 12.95 15.30 24.59
CA PRO A 356 12.64 15.81 25.92
C PRO A 356 13.83 16.57 26.51
N ALA A 357 13.61 17.81 26.94
CA ALA A 357 14.58 18.69 27.57
C ALA A 357 14.30 18.92 29.07
N LYS A 358 15.30 19.38 29.82
CA LYS A 358 15.15 19.92 31.18
C LYS A 358 14.58 21.34 31.08
N VAL A 359 13.37 21.52 31.61
CA VAL A 359 12.63 22.78 31.59
C VAL A 359 12.45 23.29 33.00
N PHE A 360 12.72 24.58 33.23
CA PHE A 360 12.39 25.27 34.48
C PHE A 360 11.17 26.15 34.27
N GLN A 361 10.07 25.86 34.97
CA GLN A 361 8.81 26.59 34.87
C GLN A 361 8.09 26.55 36.22
N ASN A 362 7.43 27.65 36.61
CA ASN A 362 6.67 27.77 37.85
C ASN A 362 7.44 27.32 39.11
N GLY A 363 8.74 27.68 39.19
CA GLY A 363 9.59 27.38 40.34
C GLY A 363 10.03 25.91 40.47
N ARG A 364 9.79 25.07 39.45
CA ARG A 364 10.17 23.66 39.44
C ARG A 364 10.90 23.30 38.15
N THR A 365 11.91 22.44 38.28
CA THR A 365 12.59 21.81 37.12
C THR A 365 11.95 20.48 36.82
N PHE A 366 11.60 20.23 35.56
CA PHE A 366 11.11 18.94 35.11
C PHE A 366 11.71 18.56 33.75
N ARG A 367 11.53 17.29 33.35
CA ARG A 367 11.90 16.81 32.02
C ARG A 367 10.65 16.70 31.14
N GLY A 368 10.68 17.31 29.96
CA GLY A 368 9.48 17.52 29.17
C GLY A 368 9.74 18.05 27.76
N TYR A 369 8.68 18.40 27.05
CA TYR A 369 8.74 18.97 25.71
C TYR A 369 8.37 20.45 25.73
N THR A 370 8.97 21.23 24.84
CA THR A 370 8.76 22.68 24.71
C THR A 370 8.30 23.03 23.31
N ILE A 371 7.50 24.10 23.16
CA ILE A 371 7.17 24.65 21.84
C ILE A 371 8.36 25.33 21.19
N ASN A 372 9.14 26.07 21.97
CA ASN A 372 10.29 26.82 21.48
C ASN A 372 11.56 25.96 21.41
N PRO A 373 12.52 26.33 20.55
CA PRO A 373 13.83 25.71 20.49
C PRO A 373 14.53 25.72 21.86
N THR A 374 15.28 24.66 22.16
CA THR A 374 16.10 24.57 23.37
C THR A 374 17.47 24.01 23.05
N GLU A 375 18.46 24.33 23.88
CA GLU A 375 19.80 23.76 23.80
C GLU A 375 20.10 22.99 25.08
N GLN A 376 20.45 21.71 24.94
CA GLN A 376 20.82 20.88 26.09
C GLN A 376 21.93 19.92 25.72
N ASP A 377 22.95 19.81 26.59
CA ASP A 377 24.07 18.87 26.45
C ASP A 377 24.79 19.01 25.09
N GLY A 378 24.90 20.24 24.58
CA GLY A 378 25.54 20.56 23.29
C GLY A 378 24.71 20.18 22.05
N ARG A 379 23.41 19.91 22.21
CA ARG A 379 22.49 19.60 21.11
C ARG A 379 21.35 20.60 21.07
N ALA A 380 21.22 21.29 19.94
CA ALA A 380 20.06 22.12 19.64
C ALA A 380 18.85 21.24 19.29
N GLN A 381 17.70 21.58 19.88
CA GLN A 381 16.40 20.98 19.61
C GLN A 381 15.49 22.04 19.01
N VAL A 382 14.72 21.67 18.00
CA VAL A 382 13.90 22.64 17.23
C VAL A 382 12.61 23.06 17.95
N GLY A 383 12.17 22.30 18.95
CA GLY A 383 10.91 22.52 19.65
C GLY A 383 9.68 22.02 18.88
N LEU A 384 8.55 21.89 19.55
CA LEU A 384 7.30 21.38 18.95
C LEU A 384 6.73 22.33 17.90
N GLN A 385 6.95 23.64 18.00
CA GLN A 385 6.42 24.62 17.05
C GLN A 385 6.98 24.40 15.65
N ASP A 386 8.30 24.23 15.52
CA ASP A 386 8.95 23.95 14.22
C ASP A 386 8.43 22.64 13.62
N ALA A 387 8.22 21.61 14.45
CA ALA A 387 7.63 20.36 13.99
C ALA A 387 6.18 20.52 13.51
N TRP A 388 5.37 21.34 14.19
CA TRP A 388 4.01 21.64 13.74
C TRP A 388 3.99 22.44 12.45
N ASP A 389 4.77 23.52 12.36
CA ASP A 389 4.80 24.40 11.19
C ASP A 389 5.22 23.67 9.91
N ARG A 390 6.09 22.66 10.04
CA ARG A 390 6.61 21.88 8.90
C ARG A 390 5.75 20.68 8.53
N HIS A 391 5.07 20.07 9.49
CA HIS A 391 4.45 18.75 9.31
C HIS A 391 2.93 18.75 9.49
N LEU A 392 2.35 19.84 10.00
CA LEU A 392 0.91 20.03 10.09
C LEU A 392 0.53 21.19 9.16
N SER A 393 -0.47 20.98 8.28
CA SER A 393 -0.99 22.05 7.43
C SER A 393 -1.41 23.26 8.28
N PRO A 394 -1.21 24.51 7.81
CA PRO A 394 -1.62 25.68 8.56
C PRO A 394 -3.13 25.57 8.84
N ALA A 395 -3.48 25.67 10.12
CA ALA A 395 -4.88 25.68 10.52
C ALA A 395 -5.55 26.86 9.81
N LEU A 396 -6.44 26.57 8.86
CA LEU A 396 -7.37 27.59 8.38
C LEU A 396 -8.12 28.12 9.61
N PRO A 397 -8.34 29.45 9.72
CA PRO A 397 -9.11 29.99 10.82
C PRO A 397 -10.46 29.27 10.85
N ALA A 398 -10.81 28.77 12.04
CA ALA A 398 -12.03 28.03 12.26
C ALA A 398 -13.22 28.88 11.82
N GLU A 399 -13.83 28.55 10.68
CA GLU A 399 -15.22 28.92 10.47
C GLU A 399 -16.07 28.12 11.46
N GLU A 400 -16.89 28.85 12.18
CA GLU A 400 -17.71 28.40 13.28
C GLU A 400 -18.64 27.23 12.87
N GLY A 401 -18.70 26.21 13.72
CA GLY A 401 -19.89 25.36 13.83
C GLY A 401 -19.92 24.06 13.02
N ASN A 402 -18.95 23.15 13.22
CA ASN A 402 -19.15 21.76 12.82
C ASN A 402 -20.04 21.03 13.85
N ILE A 403 -21.35 21.05 13.60
CA ILE A 403 -22.34 20.24 14.33
C ILE A 403 -22.11 18.76 13.98
N ARG A 404 -21.22 18.10 14.72
CA ARG A 404 -21.21 16.64 14.88
C ARG A 404 -21.98 16.28 16.13
N ASN A 405 -23.30 16.15 15.99
CA ASN A 405 -24.22 15.24 16.71
C ASN A 405 -25.62 15.84 16.81
N LYS A 406 -26.52 15.34 15.95
CA LYS A 406 -27.91 15.00 16.26
C LYS A 406 -28.57 14.48 14.98
N ARG A 407 -28.34 13.20 14.69
CA ARG A 407 -29.28 12.39 13.89
C ARG A 407 -29.35 11.02 14.54
N ASN A 408 -30.14 10.96 15.60
CA ASN A 408 -30.89 9.81 16.08
C ASN A 408 -31.91 10.41 17.05
N ASP A 409 -32.99 10.92 16.48
CA ASP A 409 -34.33 11.09 17.08
C ASP A 409 -35.13 12.04 16.19
N ALA A 410 -35.72 11.47 15.15
CA ALA A 410 -36.89 12.00 14.49
C ALA A 410 -37.68 10.79 14.01
N GLY A 411 -38.54 10.28 14.89
CA GLY A 411 -39.70 9.52 14.47
C GLY A 411 -40.48 10.39 13.49
N GLN A 412 -40.67 9.88 12.28
CA GLN A 412 -41.70 10.41 11.39
C GLN A 412 -42.93 9.54 11.54
N ASP A 413 -43.96 10.16 12.11
CA ASP A 413 -45.35 9.75 12.04
C ASP A 413 -45.74 9.41 10.60
N ALA A 414 -46.16 8.16 10.39
CA ALA A 414 -46.97 7.77 9.25
C ALA A 414 -48.46 7.84 9.67
N PRO A 415 -49.35 8.34 8.80
CA PRO A 415 -50.74 8.61 9.18
C PRO A 415 -51.53 7.32 9.36
N ALA A 416 -52.39 7.30 10.37
CA ALA A 416 -53.34 6.24 10.62
C ALA A 416 -54.36 6.11 9.48
N PRO A 417 -54.69 4.89 9.01
CA PRO A 417 -55.95 4.63 8.34
C PRO A 417 -57.00 4.19 9.38
N GLY A 418 -58.11 4.91 9.38
CA GLY A 418 -59.26 4.64 10.22
C GLY A 418 -59.98 3.33 9.89
N SER A 419 -60.74 2.89 10.88
CA SER A 419 -61.69 1.79 10.85
C SER A 419 -62.72 1.92 9.71
N MET A 420 -62.83 0.88 8.89
CA MET A 420 -64.11 0.45 8.35
C MET A 420 -64.21 -1.07 8.45
N ALA A 421 -65.22 -1.51 9.19
CA ALA A 421 -65.68 -2.88 9.22
C ALA A 421 -66.44 -3.22 7.93
N ILE A 422 -66.12 -4.33 7.28
CA ILE A 422 -67.07 -5.10 6.47
C ILE A 422 -66.89 -6.59 6.82
N GLN A 423 -68.05 -7.22 6.99
CA GLN A 423 -68.30 -8.54 7.53
C GLN A 423 -68.51 -9.56 6.38
N MET A 424 -68.29 -10.84 6.70
CA MET A 424 -68.87 -12.07 6.10
C MET A 424 -68.00 -13.02 5.23
N GLU A 425 -67.81 -14.20 5.83
CA GLU A 425 -68.07 -15.58 5.37
C GLU A 425 -67.34 -16.19 4.16
N GLY A 426 -66.76 -17.39 4.36
CA GLY A 426 -66.50 -18.35 3.27
C GLY A 426 -65.43 -19.43 3.48
N ARG A 427 -65.84 -20.52 4.15
CA ARG A 427 -65.33 -21.93 4.18
C ARG A 427 -64.16 -22.41 3.28
N GLY A 428 -63.34 -23.30 3.89
CA GLY A 428 -62.65 -24.46 3.27
C GLY A 428 -61.17 -24.57 3.67
N GLY A 429 -60.76 -25.35 4.70
CA GLY A 429 -60.38 -26.77 4.61
C GLY A 429 -59.14 -26.98 3.72
N ILE A 430 -57.97 -27.48 4.16
CA ILE A 430 -57.71 -28.76 4.84
C ILE A 430 -56.32 -28.76 5.54
N ASN A 431 -56.33 -29.35 6.75
CA ASN A 431 -55.30 -29.99 7.59
C ASN A 431 -53.80 -29.90 7.30
N VAL A 432 -53.10 -29.47 8.36
CA VAL A 432 -51.78 -29.92 8.82
C VAL A 432 -52.00 -30.73 10.13
N PRO A 433 -51.36 -31.89 10.36
CA PRO A 433 -51.15 -32.39 11.73
C PRO A 433 -49.75 -31.92 12.21
N ALA A 434 -49.64 -31.06 13.23
CA ALA A 434 -49.87 -31.27 14.67
C ALA A 434 -48.82 -32.24 15.28
N LEU A 435 -47.76 -31.73 15.95
CA LEU A 435 -47.67 -31.43 17.40
C LEU A 435 -47.01 -32.62 18.16
N PRO A 436 -46.64 -32.56 19.46
CA PRO A 436 -45.65 -31.65 20.07
C PRO A 436 -44.87 -32.23 21.30
N GLU A 437 -43.98 -31.40 21.84
CA GLU A 437 -43.76 -31.05 23.27
C GLU A 437 -43.38 -32.05 24.40
N LYS A 438 -42.28 -31.63 25.07
CA LYS A 438 -42.06 -31.39 26.52
C LYS A 438 -42.04 -32.54 27.54
N GLY A 439 -40.98 -32.51 28.36
CA GLY A 439 -41.16 -32.19 29.79
C GLY A 439 -40.55 -33.12 30.85
N ASN A 440 -39.37 -32.72 31.34
CA ASN A 440 -38.88 -32.70 32.74
C ASN A 440 -38.89 -33.93 33.71
N ALA A 441 -37.65 -34.22 34.15
CA ALA A 441 -37.12 -34.22 35.54
C ALA A 441 -37.37 -35.38 36.52
N LYS A 442 -36.27 -35.83 37.16
CA LYS A 442 -36.13 -36.18 38.59
C LYS A 442 -34.65 -36.30 39.01
N THR A 443 -34.43 -36.24 40.33
CA THR A 443 -33.33 -35.63 41.11
C THR A 443 -32.43 -36.59 41.91
N ALA A 444 -31.33 -36.01 42.47
CA ALA A 444 -30.50 -36.40 43.65
C ALA A 444 -29.46 -37.53 43.46
N GLY A 445 -28.24 -37.53 44.02
CA GLY A 445 -27.48 -36.64 44.90
C GLY A 445 -26.16 -37.34 45.34
N GLU A 446 -25.22 -36.58 45.94
CA GLU A 446 -24.11 -36.99 46.84
C GLU A 446 -22.65 -37.25 46.34
N THR A 447 -21.76 -36.38 46.87
CA THR A 447 -20.41 -36.57 47.45
C THR A 447 -19.22 -37.12 46.65
N GLY A 448 -18.18 -36.27 46.55
CA GLY A 448 -16.85 -36.56 47.13
C GLY A 448 -15.72 -37.07 46.22
N HIS A 449 -14.54 -36.45 46.44
CA HIS A 449 -13.17 -36.96 46.27
C HIS A 449 -12.33 -36.53 45.04
N ILE A 450 -11.19 -35.89 45.37
CA ILE A 450 -10.02 -35.64 44.52
C ILE A 450 -9.16 -36.92 44.53
N PRO A 451 -8.61 -37.33 43.38
CA PRO A 451 -7.16 -37.56 43.23
C PRO A 451 -6.69 -37.18 41.80
N ASP A 452 -5.43 -37.16 41.39
CA ASP A 452 -4.10 -36.96 41.98
C ASP A 452 -3.20 -36.57 40.78
N ILE A 453 -2.23 -35.67 40.96
CA ILE A 453 -1.24 -35.33 39.93
C ILE A 453 -0.10 -36.35 40.01
N PRO A 454 0.28 -37.06 38.93
CA PRO A 454 1.51 -37.85 38.97
C PRO A 454 2.73 -36.94 38.83
N VAL A 455 3.54 -36.96 39.88
CA VAL A 455 4.90 -36.41 39.99
C VAL A 455 5.83 -37.14 39.02
N ILE A 456 6.58 -36.37 38.21
CA ILE A 456 7.69 -36.88 37.39
C ILE A 456 8.89 -37.13 38.31
N PRO A 457 9.53 -38.31 38.30
CA PRO A 457 10.69 -38.57 39.13
C PRO A 457 11.94 -37.90 38.55
N VAL A 458 12.73 -37.31 39.45
CA VAL A 458 14.13 -36.92 39.22
C VAL A 458 15.02 -38.08 39.65
N LEU A 459 16.05 -38.38 38.85
CA LEU A 459 17.36 -39.04 39.10
C LEU A 459 17.69 -39.90 37.86
N ALA A 460 18.89 -39.95 37.29
CA ALA A 460 20.20 -39.46 37.70
C ALA A 460 21.13 -39.34 36.47
N ASP A 461 22.20 -38.60 36.71
CA ASP A 461 23.42 -38.48 35.91
C ASP A 461 23.97 -39.87 35.48
N GLN A 462 24.11 -40.09 34.18
CA GLN A 462 24.89 -41.19 33.59
C GLN A 462 25.66 -40.63 32.40
N ASN A 463 26.89 -40.23 32.70
CA ASN A 463 27.92 -39.87 31.76
C ASN A 463 28.38 -41.15 31.02
N SER A 464 27.70 -41.49 29.92
CA SER A 464 28.18 -42.45 28.93
C SER A 464 28.32 -41.72 27.60
N SER A 465 29.55 -41.49 27.16
CA SER A 465 29.86 -40.96 25.83
C SER A 465 29.30 -41.93 24.77
N SER A 466 28.09 -41.65 24.28
CA SER A 466 27.52 -42.37 23.15
C SER A 466 28.29 -41.95 21.91
N VAL A 467 29.23 -42.80 21.49
CA VAL A 467 29.93 -42.62 20.21
C VAL A 467 28.86 -42.70 19.13
N LEU A 468 28.53 -41.54 18.54
CA LEU A 468 27.65 -41.45 17.39
C LEU A 468 28.17 -42.37 16.29
N ASN A 469 27.27 -43.14 15.67
CA ASN A 469 27.62 -43.86 14.46
C ASN A 469 28.13 -42.84 13.42
N PRO A 470 29.25 -43.09 12.72
CA PRO A 470 29.80 -42.20 11.69
C PRO A 470 28.77 -41.65 10.70
N ALA A 471 27.79 -42.46 10.28
CA ALA A 471 26.74 -42.01 9.37
C ALA A 471 25.79 -40.96 10.00
N ALA A 472 25.51 -41.09 11.30
CA ALA A 472 24.74 -40.11 12.05
C ALA A 472 25.54 -38.83 12.29
N ALA A 473 26.83 -38.95 12.62
CA ALA A 473 27.72 -37.81 12.77
C ALA A 473 27.84 -36.99 11.46
N ASP A 474 27.95 -37.65 10.30
CA ASP A 474 27.98 -36.97 9.01
C ASP A 474 26.64 -36.29 8.66
N THR A 475 25.52 -36.91 9.06
CA THR A 475 24.18 -36.31 8.87
C THR A 475 24.03 -35.04 9.71
N ILE A 476 24.51 -35.06 10.95
CA ILE A 476 24.53 -33.90 11.85
C ILE A 476 25.49 -32.82 11.33
N ASN A 477 26.66 -33.23 10.83
CA ASN A 477 27.68 -32.31 10.31
C ASN A 477 27.21 -31.52 9.08
N ALA A 478 26.27 -32.07 8.31
CA ALA A 478 25.66 -31.38 7.18
C ALA A 478 24.64 -30.29 7.60
N MET A 479 24.21 -30.26 8.87
CA MET A 479 23.32 -29.22 9.38
C MET A 479 24.09 -27.94 9.71
N VAL A 480 23.51 -26.80 9.32
CA VAL A 480 23.97 -25.46 9.73
C VAL A 480 23.65 -25.25 11.20
N HIS A 481 24.61 -24.73 11.94
CA HIS A 481 24.50 -24.52 13.39
C HIS A 481 23.45 -23.44 13.70
N GLY A 482 22.52 -23.74 14.61
CA GLY A 482 21.44 -22.81 14.99
C GLY A 482 20.20 -22.80 14.10
N ASP A 483 20.23 -23.43 12.92
CA ASP A 483 19.06 -23.53 12.03
C ASP A 483 18.15 -24.71 12.41
N ALA A 484 16.84 -24.49 12.44
CA ALA A 484 15.84 -25.51 12.72
C ALA A 484 15.36 -26.17 11.42
N THR A 485 15.80 -27.40 11.17
CA THR A 485 15.60 -28.09 9.90
C THR A 485 14.72 -29.34 10.07
N PRO A 486 13.70 -29.56 9.22
CA PRO A 486 12.91 -30.80 9.24
C PRO A 486 13.71 -32.01 8.73
N ALA A 487 13.43 -33.20 9.25
CA ALA A 487 14.10 -34.44 8.84
C ALA A 487 13.98 -34.73 7.32
N GLY A 488 12.84 -34.42 6.69
CA GLY A 488 12.65 -34.65 5.26
C GLY A 488 13.54 -33.77 4.36
N THR A 489 13.85 -32.56 4.81
CA THR A 489 14.79 -31.66 4.11
C THR A 489 16.22 -32.21 4.19
N ILE A 490 16.61 -32.71 5.36
CA ILE A 490 17.93 -33.32 5.59
C ILE A 490 18.06 -34.63 4.78
N ALA A 491 17.00 -35.44 4.75
CA ALA A 491 16.93 -36.65 3.93
C ALA A 491 17.16 -36.35 2.44
N THR A 492 16.51 -35.31 1.93
CA THR A 492 16.66 -34.85 0.54
C THR A 492 18.08 -34.36 0.24
N GLN A 493 18.68 -33.58 1.15
CA GLN A 493 20.06 -33.08 0.99
C GLN A 493 21.11 -34.20 1.04
N ARG A 494 20.84 -35.27 1.80
CA ARG A 494 21.76 -36.40 1.99
C ARG A 494 21.51 -37.56 1.04
N GLY A 495 20.42 -37.52 0.26
CA GLY A 495 20.04 -38.60 -0.64
C GLY A 495 19.70 -39.91 0.11
N ILE A 496 19.17 -39.80 1.32
CA ILE A 496 18.72 -40.93 2.15
C ILE A 496 17.21 -40.84 2.37
N ASP A 497 16.57 -41.93 2.80
CA ASP A 497 15.15 -41.88 3.13
C ASP A 497 14.90 -41.12 4.44
N THR A 498 13.66 -40.64 4.61
CA THR A 498 13.30 -39.77 5.73
C THR A 498 13.32 -40.49 7.07
N GLU A 499 13.11 -41.81 7.10
CA GLU A 499 13.12 -42.57 8.36
C GLU A 499 14.55 -42.79 8.85
N THR A 500 15.47 -43.15 7.95
CA THR A 500 16.91 -43.23 8.24
C THR A 500 17.47 -41.87 8.70
N ALA A 501 17.09 -40.78 8.04
CA ALA A 501 17.48 -39.43 8.48
C ALA A 501 16.95 -39.12 9.89
N ARG A 502 15.72 -39.52 10.20
CA ARG A 502 15.11 -39.32 11.51
C ARG A 502 15.85 -40.10 12.60
N GLU A 503 16.21 -41.36 12.34
CA GLU A 503 17.00 -42.18 13.26
C GLU A 503 18.36 -41.55 13.58
N HIS A 504 19.08 -41.05 12.57
CA HIS A 504 20.36 -40.34 12.77
C HIS A 504 20.20 -39.08 13.62
N LEU A 505 19.14 -38.31 13.40
CA LEU A 505 18.87 -37.08 14.14
C LEU A 505 18.45 -37.34 15.58
N GLU A 506 17.67 -38.39 15.84
CA GLU A 506 17.34 -38.80 17.21
C GLU A 506 18.60 -39.26 17.98
N GLN A 507 19.55 -39.93 17.32
CA GLN A 507 20.86 -40.24 17.93
C GLN A 507 21.64 -38.95 18.27
N GLY A 508 21.58 -37.93 17.40
CA GLY A 508 22.17 -36.62 17.66
C GLY A 508 21.53 -35.88 18.84
N VAL A 509 20.22 -36.03 19.04
CA VAL A 509 19.51 -35.48 20.21
C VAL A 509 19.91 -36.23 21.49
N GLN A 510 20.00 -37.56 21.45
CA GLN A 510 20.45 -38.37 22.59
C GLN A 510 21.90 -38.11 22.97
N ALA A 511 22.77 -37.84 21.98
CA ALA A 511 24.16 -37.46 22.19
C ALA A 511 24.35 -35.99 22.60
N GLY A 512 23.27 -35.20 22.73
CA GLY A 512 23.30 -33.80 23.15
C GLY A 512 23.82 -32.81 22.10
N GLN A 513 23.99 -33.23 20.84
CA GLN A 513 24.45 -32.38 19.74
C GLN A 513 23.32 -31.66 19.00
N LEU A 514 22.08 -32.12 19.17
CA LEU A 514 20.90 -31.52 18.56
C LEU A 514 19.82 -31.23 19.60
N LYS A 515 19.03 -30.19 19.35
CA LYS A 515 17.79 -29.88 20.05
C LYS A 515 16.61 -30.17 19.12
N LYS A 516 15.61 -30.90 19.59
CA LYS A 516 14.36 -31.15 18.86
C LYS A 516 13.23 -30.29 19.42
N VAL A 517 12.53 -29.58 18.54
CA VAL A 517 11.29 -28.83 18.88
C VAL A 517 10.22 -29.20 17.86
N GLY A 518 9.23 -30.00 18.29
CA GLY A 518 8.21 -30.54 17.39
C GLY A 518 8.82 -31.46 16.33
N LYS A 519 8.68 -31.09 15.04
CA LYS A 519 9.21 -31.84 13.88
C LYS A 519 10.56 -31.29 13.37
N LEU A 520 11.12 -30.29 14.05
CA LEU A 520 12.35 -29.60 13.66
C LEU A 520 13.52 -30.01 14.55
N TYR A 521 14.71 -30.13 13.94
CA TYR A 521 15.96 -30.43 14.61
C TYR A 521 16.93 -29.27 14.42
N THR A 522 17.57 -28.82 15.49
CA THR A 522 18.55 -27.72 15.49
C THR A 522 19.86 -28.21 16.06
N ARG A 523 20.97 -27.95 15.36
CA ARG A 523 22.30 -28.28 15.86
C ARG A 523 22.75 -27.27 16.93
N ILE A 524 23.14 -27.79 18.10
CA ILE A 524 23.55 -27.04 19.30
C ILE A 524 25.06 -26.83 19.32
#